data_AF-A0A380Q2M8-F1
#
_entry.id   AF-A0A380Q2M8-F1
#
_cell.length_a   1.000
_cell.length_b   1.000
_cell.length_c   1.000
_cell.angle_alpha   90.00
_cell.angle_beta   90.00
_cell.angle_gamma   90.00
#
_symmetry.space_group_name_H-M   'P 1'
#
loop_
_entity.id
_entity.type
_entity.pdbx_description
1 polymer ?
#
loop_
_entity_poly.entity_id
_entity_poly.type
_entity_poly.pdbx_seq_one_letter_code
_entity_poly.pdbx_strand_id
1 'polypeptide(L)'
;MFKTPHDDSFIFDKNISLVNVALATSAAPTYFPAFEIKNNLYVDGGLIANSPCLIGWHEAINVFQRKANEPFRIKILNIGTMAGNVVSNHKKTKWKILNQWGFLNQWRGGERLLELTLSANESLHEFMVKHHLGDDCFLNINTQPSESQSRELSLDNARDNAAEILIAHGNQSAATYINNSIFKSIISHQRNIWPFYNKRDC
;
A
#
# COMPACT_ATOMS: atom_id res chain seq x y z
N MET A 1 13.89 -0.07 0.14
CA MET A 1 13.08 1.09 -0.31
C MET A 1 13.91 1.86 -1.31
N PHE A 2 13.42 2.00 -2.55
CA PHE A 2 14.12 2.75 -3.59
C PHE A 2 13.90 4.25 -3.42
N LYS A 3 14.92 5.07 -3.72
CA LYS A 3 14.85 6.54 -3.63
C LYS A 3 15.17 7.20 -4.97
N THR A 4 14.30 8.11 -5.41
CA THR A 4 14.66 9.05 -6.50
C THR A 4 15.63 10.11 -5.97
N PRO A 5 16.40 10.79 -6.83
CA PRO A 5 17.36 11.82 -6.41
C PRO A 5 16.70 13.17 -6.04
N HIS A 6 15.60 13.12 -5.28
CA HIS A 6 14.93 14.29 -4.72
C HIS A 6 15.59 14.79 -3.42
N ASP A 7 16.57 14.02 -2.90
CA ASP A 7 17.53 14.47 -1.90
C ASP A 7 18.98 14.34 -2.37
N ASP A 8 19.86 15.25 -1.93
CA ASP A 8 21.27 15.22 -2.30
C ASP A 8 21.99 13.99 -1.75
N SER A 9 21.48 13.42 -0.64
CA SER A 9 21.96 12.15 -0.10
C SER A 9 21.42 10.91 -0.83
N PHE A 10 20.42 11.06 -1.71
CA PHE A 10 19.75 9.94 -2.41
C PHE A 10 20.32 9.72 -3.81
N ILE A 11 21.53 9.16 -3.88
CA ILE A 11 22.22 8.90 -5.15
C ILE A 11 22.24 7.43 -5.59
N PHE A 12 21.96 6.50 -4.67
CA PHE A 12 22.21 5.07 -4.91
C PHE A 12 21.29 4.47 -5.97
N ASP A 13 19.97 4.74 -5.89
CA ASP A 13 18.97 4.16 -6.78
C ASP A 13 18.70 4.99 -8.05
N LYS A 14 19.40 6.11 -8.23
CA LYS A 14 19.12 7.12 -9.28
C LYS A 14 19.09 6.54 -10.70
N ASN A 15 19.83 5.46 -10.92
CA ASN A 15 20.01 4.78 -12.21
C ASN A 15 19.20 3.47 -12.34
N ILE A 16 18.34 3.14 -11.37
CA ILE A 16 17.46 1.97 -11.47
C ILE A 16 16.26 2.34 -12.36
N SER A 17 15.94 1.49 -13.33
CA SER A 17 14.80 1.71 -14.21
C SER A 17 13.48 1.59 -13.44
N LEU A 18 12.47 2.37 -13.84
CA LEU A 18 11.14 2.30 -13.22
C LEU A 18 10.52 0.91 -13.37
N VAL A 19 10.79 0.23 -14.49
CA VAL A 19 10.34 -1.16 -14.73
C VAL A 19 10.93 -2.11 -13.68
N ASN A 20 12.23 -2.00 -13.38
CA ASN A 20 12.86 -2.83 -12.36
C ASN A 20 12.30 -2.55 -10.96
N VAL A 21 12.02 -1.27 -10.64
CA VAL A 21 11.37 -0.90 -9.38
C VAL A 21 9.97 -1.51 -9.29
N ALA A 22 9.19 -1.46 -10.38
CA ALA A 22 7.86 -2.05 -10.44
C ALA A 22 7.89 -3.59 -10.28
N LEU A 23 8.81 -4.27 -10.96
CA LEU A 23 8.98 -5.72 -10.82
C LEU A 23 9.42 -6.12 -9.41
N ALA A 24 10.37 -5.37 -8.83
CA ALA A 24 10.84 -5.61 -7.47
C ALA A 24 9.73 -5.44 -6.42
N THR A 25 8.95 -4.36 -6.52
CA THR A 25 7.91 -4.07 -5.52
C THR A 25 6.70 -4.99 -5.62
N SER A 26 6.49 -5.69 -6.74
CA SER A 26 5.37 -6.63 -6.96
C SER A 26 5.77 -8.10 -6.84
N ALA A 27 7.01 -8.40 -6.43
CA ALA A 27 7.53 -9.77 -6.29
C ALA A 27 7.00 -10.47 -5.04
N ALA A 28 5.67 -10.69 -4.98
CA ALA A 28 4.96 -11.24 -3.83
C ALA A 28 5.42 -12.68 -3.55
N PRO A 29 5.91 -13.00 -2.34
CA PRO A 29 6.20 -14.38 -1.97
C PRO A 29 4.99 -15.27 -2.19
N THR A 30 5.21 -16.54 -2.52
CA THR A 30 4.20 -17.55 -2.93
C THR A 30 3.60 -17.33 -4.34
N TYR A 31 3.68 -16.13 -4.91
CA TYR A 31 3.19 -15.84 -6.27
C TYR A 31 4.33 -15.67 -7.29
N PHE A 32 5.38 -14.94 -6.93
CA PHE A 32 6.49 -14.58 -7.81
C PHE A 32 7.85 -14.89 -7.17
N PRO A 33 8.88 -15.19 -7.98
CA PRO A 33 10.25 -15.27 -7.47
C PRO A 33 10.74 -13.88 -7.02
N ALA A 34 11.72 -13.87 -6.11
CA ALA A 34 12.43 -12.65 -5.78
C ALA A 34 13.09 -12.05 -7.05
N PHE A 35 13.07 -10.73 -7.17
CA PHE A 35 13.60 -10.02 -8.33
C PHE A 35 15.02 -9.53 -8.06
N GLU A 36 15.96 -9.78 -8.99
CA GLU A 36 17.36 -9.40 -8.81
C GLU A 36 17.67 -8.05 -9.49
N ILE A 37 18.28 -7.13 -8.74
CA ILE A 37 18.86 -5.89 -9.28
C ILE A 37 20.28 -5.74 -8.75
N LYS A 38 21.27 -5.72 -9.65
CA LYS A 38 22.70 -5.52 -9.33
C LYS A 38 23.15 -6.39 -8.14
N ASN A 39 22.85 -7.68 -8.19
CA ASN A 39 23.22 -8.70 -7.20
C ASN A 39 22.49 -8.62 -5.85
N ASN A 40 21.42 -7.82 -5.75
CA ASN A 40 20.53 -7.81 -4.59
C ASN A 40 19.19 -8.43 -4.97
N LEU A 41 18.65 -9.27 -4.08
CA LEU A 41 17.32 -9.85 -4.22
C LEU A 41 16.27 -8.98 -3.53
N TYR A 42 15.21 -8.69 -4.24
CA TYR A 42 14.08 -7.89 -3.77
C TYR A 42 12.81 -8.75 -3.76
N VAL A 43 11.98 -8.49 -2.76
CA VAL A 43 10.65 -9.07 -2.61
C VAL A 43 9.64 -7.94 -2.47
N ASP A 44 8.36 -8.28 -2.59
CA ASP A 44 7.25 -7.33 -2.55
C ASP A 44 7.32 -6.36 -1.36
N GLY A 45 7.09 -5.08 -1.67
CA GLY A 45 7.08 -4.01 -0.69
C GLY A 45 5.94 -4.14 0.33
N GLY A 46 4.83 -4.79 -0.04
CA GLY A 46 3.67 -5.04 0.80
C GLY A 46 4.01 -5.75 2.11
N LEU A 47 5.02 -6.63 2.10
CA LEU A 47 5.52 -7.31 3.30
C LEU A 47 5.87 -6.36 4.45
N ILE A 48 6.29 -5.14 4.12
CA ILE A 48 6.66 -4.10 5.09
C ILE A 48 5.79 -2.84 4.97
N ALA A 49 5.11 -2.65 3.85
CA ALA A 49 4.52 -1.37 3.44
C ALA A 49 3.22 -1.51 2.63
N ASN A 50 2.35 -2.45 3.01
CA ASN A 50 1.07 -2.68 2.32
C ASN A 50 0.18 -1.43 2.23
N SER A 51 0.27 -0.54 3.24
CA SER A 51 -0.23 0.83 3.14
C SER A 51 0.95 1.81 3.12
N PRO A 52 1.31 2.38 1.96
CA PRO A 52 2.48 3.24 1.84
C PRO A 52 2.26 4.64 2.44
N CYS A 53 1.08 4.92 3.02
CA CYS A 53 0.74 6.23 3.59
C CYS A 53 1.73 6.68 4.67
N LEU A 54 2.17 5.78 5.56
CA LEU A 54 3.12 6.11 6.63
C LEU A 54 4.50 6.44 6.07
N ILE A 55 4.94 5.71 5.06
CA ILE A 55 6.21 5.96 4.38
C ILE A 55 6.14 7.30 3.64
N GLY A 56 5.05 7.58 2.93
CA GLY A 56 4.83 8.85 2.25
C GLY A 56 4.80 10.04 3.21
N TRP A 57 4.11 9.90 4.34
CA TRP A 57 4.09 10.90 5.41
C TRP A 57 5.49 11.13 6.00
N HIS A 58 6.20 10.06 6.33
CA HIS A 58 7.55 10.13 6.87
C HIS A 58 8.50 10.83 5.90
N GLU A 59 8.41 10.52 4.60
CA GLU A 59 9.22 11.18 3.57
C GLU A 59 8.87 12.67 3.44
N ALA A 60 7.58 13.01 3.51
CA ALA A 60 7.12 14.38 3.43
C ALA A 60 7.70 15.26 4.55
N ILE A 61 7.71 14.76 5.78
CA ILE A 61 8.29 15.49 6.91
C ILE A 61 9.81 15.50 6.85
N ASN A 62 10.44 14.36 6.56
CA ASN A 62 11.88 14.27 6.68
C ASN A 62 12.61 14.87 5.49
N VAL A 63 12.05 14.84 4.28
CA VAL A 63 12.78 15.34 3.11
C VAL A 63 12.22 16.67 2.66
N PHE A 64 10.92 16.73 2.38
CA PHE A 64 10.31 17.92 1.80
C PHE A 64 10.16 19.05 2.82
N GLN A 65 9.71 18.77 4.04
CA GLN A 65 9.55 19.80 5.08
C GLN A 65 10.91 20.38 5.50
N ARG A 66 11.95 19.55 5.66
CA ARG A 66 13.31 20.02 6.02
C ARG A 66 13.91 20.96 4.98
N LYS A 67 13.51 20.83 3.71
CA LYS A 67 13.96 21.67 2.60
C LYS A 67 13.06 22.84 2.30
N ALA A 68 11.86 22.87 2.87
CA ALA A 68 10.92 23.95 2.63
C ALA A 68 11.39 25.21 3.37
N ASN A 69 11.24 26.36 2.72
CA ASN A 69 11.48 27.65 3.36
C ASN A 69 10.48 27.91 4.49
N GLU A 70 9.27 27.37 4.36
CA GLU A 70 8.20 27.51 5.35
C GLU A 70 7.53 26.15 5.60
N PRO A 71 7.09 25.87 6.83
CA PRO A 71 6.34 24.67 7.14
C PRO A 71 5.05 24.58 6.32
N PHE A 72 4.79 23.44 5.68
CA PHE A 72 3.53 23.18 4.99
C PHE A 72 2.69 22.11 5.70
N ARG A 73 1.38 22.13 5.45
CA ARG A 73 0.43 21.14 5.96
C ARG A 73 0.37 19.95 5.03
N ILE A 74 0.55 18.75 5.57
CA ILE A 74 0.46 17.49 4.82
C ILE A 74 -0.98 16.98 4.84
N LYS A 75 -1.49 16.60 3.67
CA LYS A 75 -2.76 15.88 3.53
C LYS A 75 -2.51 14.60 2.74
N ILE A 76 -3.15 13.51 3.14
CA ILE A 76 -2.98 12.19 2.53
C ILE A 76 -4.34 11.67 2.08
N LEU A 77 -4.40 11.30 0.80
CA LEU A 77 -5.44 10.48 0.22
C LEU A 77 -4.87 9.06 0.06
N ASN A 78 -5.33 8.13 0.88
CA ASN A 78 -5.02 6.71 0.76
C ASN A 78 -6.11 6.02 -0.06
N ILE A 79 -5.73 5.23 -1.05
CA ILE A 79 -6.65 4.47 -1.90
C ILE A 79 -6.29 3.00 -1.76
N GLY A 80 -7.21 2.22 -1.19
CA GLY A 80 -7.05 0.78 -1.01
C GLY A 80 -7.54 -0.03 -2.20
N THR A 81 -7.20 -1.30 -2.21
CA THR A 81 -7.52 -2.26 -3.28
C THR A 81 -8.63 -3.24 -2.89
N MET A 82 -9.46 -2.87 -1.92
CA MET A 82 -10.53 -3.73 -1.39
C MET A 82 -10.04 -5.03 -0.75
N ALA A 83 -8.87 -5.02 -0.11
CA ALA A 83 -8.40 -6.17 0.64
C ALA A 83 -9.41 -6.51 1.75
N GLY A 84 -9.89 -7.76 1.75
CA GLY A 84 -10.73 -8.24 2.85
C GLY A 84 -9.91 -8.30 4.13
N ASN A 85 -10.43 -7.74 5.23
CA ASN A 85 -9.81 -7.94 6.53
C ASN A 85 -9.76 -9.44 6.84
N VAL A 86 -8.57 -9.97 7.14
CA VAL A 86 -8.42 -11.35 7.61
C VAL A 86 -8.91 -11.41 9.06
N VAL A 87 -10.23 -11.40 9.25
CA VAL A 87 -10.82 -11.66 10.55
C VAL A 87 -10.81 -13.18 10.73
N SER A 88 -9.96 -13.67 11.62
CA SER A 88 -9.97 -15.08 12.01
C SER A 88 -11.38 -15.43 12.49
N ASN A 89 -12.15 -16.12 11.65
CA ASN A 89 -13.51 -16.49 11.98
C ASN A 89 -13.44 -17.52 13.12
N HIS A 90 -13.68 -17.07 14.35
CA HIS A 90 -13.53 -17.87 15.58
C HIS A 90 -14.62 -18.95 15.74
N LYS A 91 -15.48 -19.11 14.74
CA LYS A 91 -16.58 -20.08 14.76
C LYS A 91 -16.08 -21.46 14.34
N LYS A 92 -15.99 -22.31 15.38
CA LYS A 92 -15.77 -23.77 15.37
C LYS A 92 -14.32 -24.20 15.14
N THR A 93 -13.64 -24.59 16.21
CA THR A 93 -13.33 -26.01 16.53
C THR A 93 -12.16 -26.08 17.53
N LYS A 94 -12.43 -26.01 18.85
CA LYS A 94 -11.39 -26.15 19.90
C LYS A 94 -10.57 -27.45 19.81
N TRP A 95 -11.06 -28.48 19.13
CA TRP A 95 -10.44 -29.81 19.02
C TRP A 95 -9.62 -30.07 17.73
N LYS A 96 -9.91 -29.39 16.60
CA LYS A 96 -9.09 -29.50 15.37
C LYS A 96 -7.83 -28.64 15.43
N ILE A 97 -7.83 -27.65 16.34
CA ILE A 97 -6.72 -26.74 16.52
C ILE A 97 -5.50 -27.50 17.07
N LEU A 98 -5.57 -28.43 18.01
CA LEU A 98 -4.33 -29.02 18.56
C LEU A 98 -3.49 -29.91 17.60
N ASN A 99 -4.09 -30.52 16.57
CA ASN A 99 -3.39 -31.52 15.73
C ASN A 99 -3.14 -31.11 14.27
N GLN A 100 -3.40 -29.86 13.90
CA GLN A 100 -3.20 -29.36 12.52
C GLN A 100 -2.37 -28.07 12.46
N TRP A 101 -1.56 -27.80 13.49
CA TRP A 101 -0.59 -26.70 13.45
C TRP A 101 0.53 -27.11 12.53
N GLY A 102 0.80 -26.27 11.53
CA GLY A 102 1.84 -26.57 10.55
C GLY A 102 1.78 -25.62 9.37
N PHE A 103 2.94 -25.43 8.76
CA PHE A 103 3.15 -24.59 7.57
C PHE A 103 2.17 -24.94 6.44
N LEU A 104 1.95 -26.23 6.18
CA LEU A 104 1.09 -26.69 5.08
C LEU A 104 -0.42 -26.56 5.37
N ASN A 105 -0.83 -26.72 6.64
CA ASN A 105 -2.24 -26.78 7.01
C ASN A 105 -2.80 -25.40 7.36
N GLN A 106 -2.65 -24.94 8.61
CA GLN A 106 -3.23 -23.66 9.05
C GLN A 106 -2.65 -22.44 8.34
N TRP A 107 -1.37 -22.48 7.98
CA TRP A 107 -0.68 -21.38 7.30
C TRP A 107 -0.81 -21.43 5.78
N ARG A 108 -1.45 -22.46 5.22
CA ARG A 108 -1.65 -22.64 3.76
C ARG A 108 -0.35 -22.44 2.95
N GLY A 109 0.74 -23.08 3.39
CA GLY A 109 2.05 -22.92 2.73
C GLY A 109 2.64 -21.51 2.83
N GLY A 110 2.19 -20.69 3.78
CA GLY A 110 2.66 -19.31 4.01
C GLY A 110 1.69 -18.23 3.53
N GLU A 111 0.73 -18.55 2.66
CA GLU A 111 -0.26 -17.58 2.12
C GLU A 111 -1.00 -16.84 3.23
N ARG A 112 -1.49 -17.57 4.23
CA ARG A 112 -2.26 -16.97 5.34
C ARG A 112 -1.40 -16.07 6.23
N LEU A 113 -0.11 -16.40 6.38
CA LEU A 113 0.81 -15.56 7.14
C LEU A 113 1.03 -14.24 6.39
N LEU A 114 1.23 -14.31 5.08
CA LEU A 114 1.38 -13.15 4.22
C LEU A 114 0.13 -12.26 4.28
N GLU A 115 -1.08 -12.82 4.08
CA GLU A 115 -2.34 -12.07 4.19
C GLU A 115 -2.51 -11.39 5.56
N LEU A 116 -2.19 -12.10 6.65
CA LEU A 116 -2.25 -11.54 8.02
C LEU A 116 -1.26 -10.38 8.21
N THR A 117 -0.02 -10.53 7.75
CA THR A 117 0.99 -9.48 7.84
C THR A 117 0.59 -8.26 6.99
N LEU A 118 0.09 -8.48 5.76
CA LEU A 118 -0.39 -7.41 4.89
C LEU A 118 -1.53 -6.61 5.56
N SER A 119 -2.54 -7.30 6.10
CA SER A 119 -3.68 -6.68 6.77
C SER A 119 -3.27 -5.94 8.06
N ALA A 120 -2.36 -6.52 8.85
CA ALA A 120 -1.84 -5.90 10.07
C ALA A 120 -1.03 -4.63 9.75
N ASN A 121 -0.15 -4.68 8.75
CA ASN A 121 0.65 -3.52 8.31
C ASN A 121 -0.24 -2.40 7.78
N GLU A 122 -1.26 -2.72 6.99
CA GLU A 122 -2.24 -1.74 6.50
C GLU A 122 -2.93 -1.03 7.67
N SER A 123 -3.51 -1.78 8.61
CA SER A 123 -4.20 -1.24 9.77
C SER A 123 -3.28 -0.37 10.66
N LEU A 124 -2.05 -0.84 10.90
CA LEU A 124 -1.08 -0.13 11.74
C LEU A 124 -0.64 1.18 11.10
N HIS A 125 -0.29 1.17 9.82
CA HIS A 125 0.16 2.37 9.11
C HIS A 125 -0.94 3.43 9.03
N GLU A 126 -2.16 3.03 8.74
CA GLU A 126 -3.31 3.93 8.73
C GLU A 126 -3.54 4.55 10.11
N PHE A 127 -3.52 3.76 11.18
CA PHE A 127 -3.68 4.26 12.55
C PHE A 127 -2.61 5.30 12.92
N MET A 128 -1.34 5.01 12.62
CA MET A 128 -0.22 5.90 12.94
C MET A 128 -0.30 7.21 12.16
N VAL A 129 -0.53 7.15 10.84
CA VAL A 129 -0.66 8.36 10.01
C VAL A 129 -1.83 9.21 10.45
N LYS A 130 -2.98 8.57 10.73
CA LYS A 130 -4.18 9.26 11.17
C LYS A 130 -3.95 10.01 12.50
N HIS A 131 -3.23 9.40 13.45
CA HIS A 131 -2.84 10.07 14.69
C HIS A 131 -1.98 11.30 14.42
N HIS A 132 -0.99 11.19 13.53
CA HIS A 132 -0.09 12.30 13.23
C HIS A 132 -0.74 13.46 12.45
N LEU A 133 -1.69 13.16 11.55
CA LEU A 133 -2.28 14.17 10.66
C LEU A 133 -3.60 14.76 11.18
N GLY A 134 -4.33 14.01 12.02
CA GLY A 134 -5.70 14.33 12.42
C GLY A 134 -6.73 14.02 11.35
N ASP A 135 -8.01 14.03 11.74
CA ASP A 135 -9.13 13.61 10.90
C ASP A 135 -9.32 14.48 9.64
N ASP A 136 -8.95 15.77 9.68
CA ASP A 136 -9.16 16.71 8.56
C ASP A 136 -8.10 16.60 7.45
N CYS A 137 -7.05 15.80 7.66
CA CYS A 137 -5.89 15.72 6.79
C CYS A 137 -5.68 14.33 6.20
N PHE A 138 -6.46 13.34 6.63
CA PHE A 138 -6.31 11.96 6.19
C PHE A 138 -7.65 11.43 5.68
N LEU A 139 -7.69 11.03 4.42
CA LEU A 139 -8.83 10.38 3.81
C LEU A 139 -8.40 9.00 3.31
N ASN A 140 -9.00 7.94 3.85
CA ASN A 140 -8.83 6.58 3.34
C ASN A 140 -10.07 6.17 2.54
N ILE A 141 -9.88 5.78 1.28
CA ILE A 141 -10.91 5.21 0.42
C ILE A 141 -10.55 3.75 0.22
N ASN A 142 -11.08 2.89 1.08
CA ASN A 142 -10.95 1.44 0.97
C ASN A 142 -12.28 0.79 1.33
N THR A 143 -12.95 0.20 0.34
CA THR A 143 -14.23 -0.48 0.53
C THR A 143 -14.00 -1.96 0.79
N GLN A 144 -14.73 -2.54 1.74
CA GLN A 144 -14.64 -3.98 1.98
C GLN A 144 -15.56 -4.73 1.01
N PRO A 145 -15.07 -5.80 0.36
CA PRO A 145 -15.91 -6.65 -0.46
C PRO A 145 -16.89 -7.45 0.40
N SER A 146 -18.04 -7.81 -0.19
CA SER A 146 -18.94 -8.80 0.43
C SER A 146 -18.30 -10.19 0.46
N GLU A 147 -18.80 -11.11 1.30
CA GLU A 147 -18.24 -12.47 1.39
C GLU A 147 -18.20 -13.22 0.05
N SER A 148 -19.17 -12.99 -0.85
CA SER A 148 -19.18 -13.58 -2.18
C SER A 148 -18.13 -12.95 -3.09
N GLN A 149 -17.95 -11.63 -3.02
CA GLN A 149 -16.95 -10.89 -3.78
C GLN A 149 -15.53 -11.23 -3.32
N SER A 150 -15.30 -11.38 -2.02
CA SER A 150 -13.98 -11.72 -1.48
C SER A 150 -13.42 -13.04 -2.04
N ARG A 151 -14.29 -13.97 -2.46
CA ARG A 151 -13.87 -15.23 -3.09
C ARG A 151 -13.41 -15.04 -4.54
N GLU A 152 -13.97 -14.04 -5.21
CA GLU A 152 -13.62 -13.68 -6.58
C GLU A 152 -12.42 -12.71 -6.62
N LEU A 153 -12.10 -12.03 -5.52
CA LEU A 153 -11.05 -11.01 -5.45
C LEU A 153 -9.75 -11.53 -4.81
N SER A 154 -9.34 -12.77 -5.12
CA SER A 154 -8.01 -13.25 -4.72
C SER A 154 -6.90 -12.47 -5.45
N LEU A 155 -5.72 -12.39 -4.83
CA LEU A 155 -4.57 -11.61 -5.35
C LEU A 155 -4.13 -12.03 -6.76
N ASP A 156 -4.32 -13.30 -7.11
CA ASP A 156 -3.93 -13.92 -8.37
C ASP A 156 -5.08 -14.03 -9.40
N ASN A 157 -6.29 -13.57 -9.08
CA ASN A 157 -7.41 -13.67 -10.00
C ASN A 157 -7.44 -12.53 -11.03
N ALA A 158 -6.87 -12.78 -12.20
CA ALA A 158 -6.85 -11.85 -13.32
C ALA A 158 -8.02 -12.00 -14.32
N ARG A 159 -9.14 -12.63 -13.92
CA ARG A 159 -10.31 -12.80 -14.80
C ARG A 159 -11.12 -11.51 -14.95
N ASP A 160 -11.79 -11.36 -16.10
CA ASP A 160 -12.62 -10.19 -16.41
C ASP A 160 -13.69 -9.93 -15.35
N ASN A 161 -14.33 -10.97 -14.80
CA ASN A 161 -15.32 -10.82 -13.73
C ASN A 161 -14.75 -10.12 -12.48
N ALA A 162 -13.52 -10.46 -12.08
CA ALA A 162 -12.88 -9.81 -10.94
C ALA A 162 -12.58 -8.34 -11.24
N ALA A 163 -12.09 -8.04 -12.46
CA ALA A 163 -11.86 -6.67 -12.92
C ALA A 163 -13.15 -5.85 -12.98
N GLU A 164 -14.25 -6.42 -13.48
CA GLU A 164 -15.58 -5.79 -13.51
C GLU A 164 -16.09 -5.44 -12.10
N ILE A 165 -15.91 -6.35 -11.13
CA ILE A 165 -16.24 -6.10 -9.72
C ILE A 165 -15.44 -4.91 -9.19
N LEU A 166 -14.11 -4.88 -9.43
CA LEU A 166 -13.25 -3.78 -8.98
C LEU A 166 -13.62 -2.44 -9.63
N ILE A 167 -13.94 -2.42 -10.92
CA ILE A 167 -14.39 -1.23 -11.64
C ILE A 167 -15.72 -0.71 -11.05
N ALA A 168 -16.68 -1.60 -10.82
CA ALA A 168 -17.97 -1.24 -10.24
C ALA A 168 -17.82 -0.61 -8.85
N HIS A 169 -16.97 -1.18 -8.01
CA HIS A 169 -16.66 -0.63 -6.69
C HIS A 169 -15.87 0.69 -6.74
N GLY A 170 -14.96 0.84 -7.71
CA GLY A 170 -14.28 2.10 -7.97
C GLY A 170 -15.28 3.22 -8.31
N ASN A 171 -16.24 2.94 -9.19
CA ASN A 171 -17.31 3.87 -9.53
C ASN A 171 -18.21 4.21 -8.34
N GLN A 172 -18.58 3.22 -7.53
CA GLN A 172 -19.36 3.44 -6.31
C GLN A 172 -18.60 4.29 -5.28
N SER A 173 -17.31 4.02 -5.09
CA SER A 173 -16.44 4.80 -4.20
C SER A 173 -16.32 6.24 -4.69
N ALA A 174 -16.10 6.44 -5.99
CA ALA A 174 -16.07 7.76 -6.58
C ALA A 174 -17.38 8.51 -6.33
N ALA A 175 -18.55 7.91 -6.59
CA ALA A 175 -19.85 8.52 -6.33
C ALA A 175 -20.04 8.90 -4.84
N THR A 176 -19.53 8.08 -3.93
CA THR A 176 -19.61 8.31 -2.48
C THR A 176 -18.73 9.48 -2.03
N TYR A 177 -17.49 9.52 -2.51
CA TYR A 177 -16.46 10.44 -1.99
C TYR A 177 -16.29 11.71 -2.82
N ILE A 178 -16.90 11.84 -4.01
CA ILE A 178 -16.75 13.03 -4.87
C ILE A 178 -17.18 14.33 -4.17
N ASN A 179 -18.12 14.25 -3.23
CA ASN A 179 -18.59 15.38 -2.44
C ASN A 179 -17.93 15.53 -1.07
N ASN A 180 -17.01 14.64 -0.70
CA ASN A 180 -16.28 14.70 0.56
C ASN A 180 -15.41 15.97 0.63
N SER A 181 -15.45 16.67 1.77
CA SER A 181 -14.75 17.95 1.96
C SER A 181 -13.22 17.80 1.92
N ILE A 182 -12.67 16.75 2.53
CA ILE A 182 -11.24 16.44 2.52
C ILE A 182 -10.81 16.12 1.09
N PHE A 183 -11.57 15.25 0.40
CA PHE A 183 -11.30 14.90 -1.00
C PHE A 183 -11.24 16.16 -1.87
N LYS A 184 -12.29 16.99 -1.83
CA LYS A 184 -12.34 18.27 -2.56
C LYS A 184 -11.15 19.16 -2.24
N SER A 185 -10.76 19.24 -0.97
CA SER A 185 -9.63 20.05 -0.55
C SER A 185 -8.27 19.51 -1.03
N ILE A 186 -8.12 18.21 -1.22
CA ILE A 186 -6.89 17.60 -1.74
C ILE A 186 -6.81 17.84 -3.25
N ILE A 187 -7.89 17.55 -4.00
CA ILE A 187 -7.88 17.68 -5.47
C ILE A 187 -7.86 19.15 -5.95
N SER A 188 -8.35 20.09 -5.14
CA SER A 188 -8.28 21.52 -5.45
C SER A 188 -6.91 22.13 -5.18
N HIS A 189 -5.98 21.38 -4.61
CA HIS A 189 -4.64 21.86 -4.32
C HIS A 189 -3.90 22.20 -5.62
N GLN A 190 -3.49 23.46 -5.75
CA GLN A 190 -2.56 23.88 -6.78
C GLN A 190 -1.14 23.75 -6.24
N ARG A 191 -0.31 22.96 -6.94
CA ARG A 191 1.10 22.81 -6.57
C ARG A 191 1.81 24.16 -6.71
N ASN A 192 2.64 24.49 -5.73
CA ASN A 192 3.74 25.43 -5.98
C ASN A 192 4.71 24.75 -6.97
N ILE A 193 5.36 25.50 -7.85
CA ILE A 193 6.35 24.94 -8.77
C ILE A 193 7.57 24.54 -7.94
N TRP A 194 7.66 23.26 -7.58
CA TRP A 194 8.88 22.71 -7.00
C TRP A 194 9.86 22.40 -8.14
N PRO A 195 11.13 22.83 -8.06
CA PRO A 195 12.14 22.39 -9.01
C PRO A 195 12.25 20.88 -8.89
N PHE A 196 11.88 20.16 -9.95
CA PHE A 196 12.03 18.72 -10.00
C PHE A 196 13.54 18.42 -10.13
N TYR A 197 14.17 18.03 -9.02
CA TYR A 197 15.58 17.66 -9.01
C TYR A 197 15.76 16.32 -9.72
N ASN A 198 16.16 16.35 -10.99
CA ASN A 198 16.53 15.16 -11.74
C ASN A 198 18.04 15.17 -12.01
N LYS A 199 18.84 14.73 -11.03
CA LYS A 199 20.30 14.54 -11.16
C LYS A 199 20.65 13.28 -12.00
N ARG A 200 20.07 13.14 -13.19
CA ARG A 200 20.42 12.04 -14.12
C ARG A 200 21.80 12.23 -14.76
N ASP A 201 22.28 13.47 -14.85
CA ASP A 201 23.47 13.83 -15.64
C ASP A 201 24.65 14.35 -14.81
N CYS A 202 24.87 13.80 -13.61
CA CYS A 202 26.10 14.01 -12.83
C CYS A 202 26.84 12.70 -12.60
#